data_AF-A0A3N5L6Q2-F1
#
_entry.id   AF-A0A3N5L6Q2-F1
#
_cell.length_a   1.000
_cell.length_b   1.000
_cell.length_c   1.000
_cell.angle_alpha   90.00
_cell.angle_beta   90.00
_cell.angle_gamma   90.00
#
_symmetry.space_group_name_H-M   'P 1'
#
loop_
_entity.id
_entity.type
_entity.pdbx_description
1 polymer ?
#
loop_
_entity_poly.entity_id
_entity_poly.type
_entity_poly.pdbx_seq_one_letter_code
_entity_poly.pdbx_strand_id
1 'polypeptide(L)'
;MKKGLFLLLIFSFFIFFTQTINAGPRRMLLEFATGTWCGYCPCGDAAAEQLLLQYPNTTIIAYHGGSNDPWTNFNGSTIRTLMGFTGYPTGSFDRTNHPGNNGQPYPYVTYNMWAGYTADRYTTAPNSNVNIVITSKNYNSSTRELSAVINSTALANLTGQYKIHFILTENNIVYPQDCFPSCCTEGIINNYIHKWVARSVINAVTGDNLNTGSTWNQNQVITKNVSTILNTSWVAANCNLVIVVFKDSAAGMFLSSVQQTLQQSATRPIGVITLSEAAVSYRLSQNYPNPFNPKTNIEFSIPEDGTASLKIYDAVGKLVATYLDGYVKAGIYSAEIDGTSLTSGVYFYSLISGGFIETKKMILIK
;
A
#
# COMPACT_ATOMS: atom_id res chain seq x y z
N MET A 1 67.41 41.91 16.39
CA MET A 1 66.29 40.99 16.70
C MET A 1 65.16 41.21 15.69
N LYS A 2 65.10 40.41 14.62
CA LYS A 2 63.99 40.42 13.64
C LYS A 2 62.93 39.44 14.13
N LYS A 3 61.71 39.91 14.42
CA LYS A 3 60.55 39.04 14.69
C LYS A 3 59.78 38.85 13.39
N GLY A 4 59.76 37.62 12.87
CA GLY A 4 58.97 37.24 11.71
C GLY A 4 57.50 37.06 12.11
N LEU A 5 56.60 37.65 11.33
CA LEU A 5 55.15 37.52 11.44
C LEU A 5 54.72 36.29 10.63
N PHE A 6 54.30 35.21 11.30
CA PHE A 6 53.77 34.02 10.65
C PHE A 6 52.26 34.21 10.43
N LEU A 7 51.85 34.36 9.18
CA LEU A 7 50.44 34.46 8.79
C LEU A 7 49.88 33.03 8.65
N LEU A 8 49.00 32.62 9.59
CA LEU A 8 48.35 31.32 9.56
C LEU A 8 47.16 31.38 8.58
N LEU A 9 47.31 30.80 7.40
CA LEU A 9 46.22 30.61 6.43
C LEU A 9 45.33 29.44 6.89
N ILE A 10 44.16 29.76 7.44
CA ILE A 10 43.13 28.78 7.78
C ILE A 10 42.36 28.44 6.50
N PHE A 11 42.66 27.30 5.89
CA PHE A 11 41.84 26.71 4.84
C PHE A 11 40.54 26.16 5.47
N SER A 12 39.42 26.85 5.25
CA SER A 12 38.10 26.33 5.56
C SER A 12 37.74 25.24 4.55
N PHE A 13 37.89 23.98 4.94
CA PHE A 13 37.37 22.84 4.19
C PHE A 13 35.84 22.82 4.36
N PHE A 14 35.11 23.28 3.35
CA PHE A 14 33.68 23.00 3.25
C PHE A 14 33.50 21.53 2.88
N ILE A 15 33.24 20.69 3.88
CA ILE A 15 32.77 19.32 3.68
C ILE A 15 31.30 19.42 3.26
N PHE A 16 31.02 19.29 1.96
CA PHE A 16 29.67 19.05 1.49
C PHE A 16 29.25 17.64 1.92
N PHE A 17 28.46 17.55 2.98
CA PHE A 17 27.68 16.34 3.23
C PHE A 17 26.57 16.29 2.18
N THR A 18 26.75 15.47 1.14
CA THR A 18 25.60 14.98 0.40
C THR A 18 24.82 14.10 1.36
N GLN A 19 23.70 14.60 1.88
CA GLN A 19 22.72 13.71 2.47
C GLN A 19 22.18 12.86 1.33
N THR A 20 22.69 11.64 1.20
CA THR A 20 21.97 10.58 0.52
C THR A 20 20.66 10.42 1.30
N ILE A 21 19.57 10.96 0.74
CA ILE A 21 18.23 10.67 1.23
C ILE A 21 18.06 9.17 1.01
N ASN A 22 18.34 8.39 2.05
CA ASN A 22 18.18 6.96 2.00
C ASN A 22 16.71 6.71 1.70
N ALA A 23 16.44 5.98 0.62
CA ALA A 23 15.11 5.57 0.31
C ALA A 23 14.51 4.78 1.48
N GLY A 24 13.21 4.97 1.74
CA GLY A 24 12.50 4.08 2.65
C GLY A 24 12.63 2.63 2.18
N PRO A 25 12.53 1.65 3.10
CA PRO A 25 12.63 0.25 2.74
C PRO A 25 11.64 -0.08 1.63
N ARG A 26 12.11 -0.79 0.61
CA ARG A 26 11.28 -1.26 -0.49
C ARG A 26 10.16 -2.14 0.07
N ARG A 27 8.96 -1.93 -0.45
CA ARG A 27 7.84 -2.85 -0.26
C ARG A 27 7.80 -3.78 -1.46
N MET A 28 8.36 -4.97 -1.28
CA MET A 28 8.41 -5.99 -2.31
C MET A 28 6.99 -6.32 -2.78
N LEU A 29 6.82 -6.55 -4.08
CA LEU A 29 5.57 -7.02 -4.65
C LEU A 29 5.64 -8.52 -4.90
N LEU A 30 4.67 -9.28 -4.39
CA LEU A 30 4.32 -10.62 -4.87
C LEU A 30 3.02 -10.53 -5.67
N GLU A 31 3.09 -10.85 -6.96
CA GLU A 31 1.94 -11.06 -7.83
C GLU A 31 1.84 -12.55 -8.14
N PHE A 32 0.70 -13.20 -7.90
CA PHE A 32 0.58 -14.63 -8.16
C PHE A 32 -0.72 -15.02 -8.84
N ALA A 33 -0.66 -16.07 -9.65
CA ALA A 33 -1.80 -16.71 -10.27
C ALA A 33 -2.40 -17.76 -9.32
N THR A 34 -3.72 -17.74 -9.16
CA THR A 34 -4.48 -18.72 -8.36
C THR A 34 -5.84 -19.04 -9.00
N GLY A 35 -6.62 -19.93 -8.40
CA GLY A 35 -7.99 -20.20 -8.83
C GLY A 35 -8.77 -21.08 -7.84
N THR A 36 -10.08 -20.91 -7.78
CA THR A 36 -10.97 -21.65 -6.86
C THR A 36 -10.99 -23.17 -7.12
N TRP A 37 -10.68 -23.57 -8.36
CA TRP A 37 -10.63 -24.97 -8.82
C TRP A 37 -9.23 -25.61 -8.64
N CYS A 38 -8.23 -24.84 -8.22
CA CYS A 38 -6.85 -25.30 -8.15
C CYS A 38 -6.56 -25.92 -6.78
N GLY A 39 -6.48 -27.25 -6.71
CA GLY A 39 -6.23 -28.00 -5.48
C GLY A 39 -4.91 -27.67 -4.75
N TYR A 40 -3.90 -27.18 -5.47
CA TYR A 40 -2.62 -26.75 -4.87
C TYR A 40 -2.61 -25.27 -4.43
N CYS A 41 -3.59 -24.47 -4.85
CA CYS A 41 -3.60 -23.04 -4.59
C CYS A 41 -3.72 -22.67 -3.10
N PRO A 42 -4.38 -23.46 -2.23
CA PRO A 42 -4.29 -23.27 -0.78
C PRO A 42 -2.86 -23.32 -0.22
N CYS A 43 -1.96 -24.14 -0.79
CA CYS A 43 -0.55 -24.12 -0.39
C CYS A 43 0.13 -22.79 -0.76
N GLY A 44 -0.24 -22.21 -1.91
CA GLY A 44 0.24 -20.90 -2.33
C GLY A 44 -0.23 -19.79 -1.40
N ASP A 45 -1.51 -19.82 -1.02
CA ASP A 45 -2.09 -18.88 -0.06
C ASP A 45 -1.37 -18.98 1.31
N ALA A 46 -1.20 -20.19 1.83
CA ALA A 46 -0.45 -20.42 3.06
C ALA A 46 1.01 -19.92 2.96
N ALA A 47 1.68 -20.14 1.83
CA ALA A 47 3.03 -19.63 1.60
C ALA A 47 3.06 -18.09 1.63
N ALA A 48 2.11 -17.41 0.97
CA ALA A 48 1.97 -15.96 0.99
C ALA A 48 1.70 -15.40 2.40
N GLU A 49 0.89 -16.09 3.21
CA GLU A 49 0.69 -15.72 4.61
C GLU A 49 1.98 -15.79 5.43
N GLN A 50 2.75 -16.87 5.26
CA GLN A 50 4.04 -17.01 5.95
C GLN A 50 5.03 -15.90 5.54
N LEU A 51 5.00 -15.46 4.28
CA LEU A 51 5.80 -14.30 3.84
C LEU A 51 5.45 -13.05 4.64
N LEU A 52 4.17 -12.77 4.88
CA LEU A 52 3.75 -11.57 5.62
C LEU A 52 4.10 -11.63 7.11
N LEU A 53 4.19 -12.81 7.70
CA LEU A 53 4.67 -12.96 9.08
C LEU A 53 6.15 -12.56 9.20
N GLN A 54 6.97 -12.88 8.20
CA GLN A 54 8.40 -12.56 8.21
C GLN A 54 8.71 -11.18 7.62
N TYR A 55 7.96 -10.76 6.59
CA TYR A 55 8.14 -9.55 5.81
C TYR A 55 6.81 -8.78 5.69
N PRO A 56 6.33 -8.16 6.78
CA PRO A 56 4.98 -7.56 6.85
C PRO A 56 4.76 -6.37 5.92
N ASN A 57 5.84 -5.82 5.35
CA ASN A 57 5.79 -4.74 4.37
C ASN A 57 5.64 -5.22 2.92
N THR A 58 5.52 -6.53 2.69
CA THR A 58 5.29 -7.11 1.36
C THR A 58 3.87 -6.78 0.89
N THR A 59 3.75 -6.30 -0.34
CA THR A 59 2.47 -6.15 -1.02
C THR A 59 2.17 -7.42 -1.79
N ILE A 60 0.95 -7.95 -1.65
CA ILE A 60 0.53 -9.19 -2.30
C ILE A 60 -0.70 -8.92 -3.16
N ILE A 61 -0.72 -9.48 -4.37
CA ILE A 61 -1.86 -9.43 -5.30
C ILE A 61 -2.09 -10.83 -5.88
N ALA A 62 -3.31 -11.33 -5.71
CA ALA A 62 -3.75 -12.63 -6.23
C ALA A 62 -4.60 -12.44 -7.49
N TYR A 63 -4.12 -12.92 -8.63
CA TYR A 63 -4.83 -12.93 -9.89
C TYR A 63 -5.50 -14.28 -10.10
N HIS A 64 -6.82 -14.30 -9.99
CA HIS A 64 -7.62 -15.49 -10.25
C HIS A 64 -7.75 -15.75 -11.76
N GLY A 65 -7.78 -17.04 -12.14
CA GLY A 65 -7.86 -17.47 -13.54
C GLY A 65 -8.54 -18.83 -13.72
N GLY A 66 -8.80 -19.19 -14.98
CA GLY A 66 -9.51 -20.41 -15.38
C GLY A 66 -10.98 -20.13 -15.71
N SER A 67 -11.57 -20.88 -16.64
CA SER A 67 -12.87 -20.53 -17.25
C SER A 67 -14.06 -20.50 -16.29
N ASN A 68 -13.94 -21.13 -15.11
CA ASN A 68 -15.04 -21.28 -14.14
C ASN A 68 -14.80 -20.54 -12.82
N ASP A 69 -13.69 -19.79 -12.69
CA ASP A 69 -13.41 -19.05 -11.46
C ASP A 69 -14.24 -17.73 -11.42
N PRO A 70 -14.92 -17.43 -10.29
CA PRO A 70 -15.85 -16.30 -10.18
C PRO A 70 -15.21 -14.91 -10.34
N TRP A 71 -13.88 -14.81 -10.23
CA TRP A 71 -13.16 -13.53 -10.29
C TRP A 71 -12.32 -13.39 -11.57
N THR A 72 -12.65 -14.17 -12.61
CA THR A 72 -12.03 -14.10 -13.95
C THR A 72 -12.61 -13.04 -14.88
N ASN A 73 -13.79 -12.49 -14.55
CA ASN A 73 -14.47 -11.43 -15.32
C ASN A 73 -13.76 -10.06 -15.24
N PHE A 74 -12.74 -9.98 -14.40
CA PHE A 74 -11.83 -8.86 -14.29
C PHE A 74 -10.62 -9.10 -15.24
N ASN A 75 -9.89 -8.04 -15.60
CA ASN A 75 -8.62 -8.09 -16.37
C ASN A 75 -7.54 -9.06 -15.82
N GLY A 76 -7.80 -9.81 -14.73
CA GLY A 76 -6.93 -10.84 -14.16
C GLY A 76 -6.46 -11.87 -15.18
N SER A 77 -7.33 -12.38 -16.06
CA SER A 77 -6.90 -13.31 -17.13
C SER A 77 -5.91 -12.66 -18.09
N THR A 78 -6.17 -11.42 -18.51
CA THR A 78 -5.26 -10.64 -19.37
C THR A 78 -3.93 -10.34 -18.67
N ILE A 79 -3.96 -9.96 -17.40
CA ILE A 79 -2.77 -9.69 -16.60
C ILE A 79 -1.96 -10.97 -16.41
N ARG A 80 -2.60 -12.11 -16.16
CA ARG A 80 -1.90 -13.39 -16.08
C ARG A 80 -1.15 -13.69 -17.37
N THR A 81 -1.77 -13.46 -18.53
CA THR A 81 -1.11 -13.61 -19.83
C THR A 81 0.06 -12.62 -19.99
N LEU A 82 -0.12 -11.35 -19.63
CA LEU A 82 0.95 -10.33 -19.69
C LEU A 82 2.10 -10.61 -18.71
N MET A 83 1.80 -11.27 -17.59
CA MET A 83 2.76 -11.74 -16.60
C MET A 83 3.38 -13.09 -16.98
N GLY A 84 2.90 -13.72 -18.05
CA GLY A 84 3.39 -15.01 -18.55
C GLY A 84 2.97 -16.22 -17.71
N PHE A 85 2.05 -16.10 -16.74
CA PHE A 85 1.66 -17.22 -15.88
C PHE A 85 0.97 -18.35 -16.67
N THR A 86 1.57 -19.55 -16.71
CA THR A 86 0.97 -20.72 -17.38
C THR A 86 0.45 -21.80 -16.42
N GLY A 87 0.72 -21.68 -15.12
CA GLY A 87 0.31 -22.66 -14.10
C GLY A 87 -0.12 -22.00 -12.79
N TYR A 88 -0.60 -22.82 -11.84
CA TYR A 88 -1.13 -22.38 -10.55
C TYR A 88 -0.70 -23.31 -9.40
N PRO A 89 -0.43 -22.79 -8.19
CA PRO A 89 -0.10 -21.40 -7.92
C PRO A 89 1.32 -21.07 -8.40
N THR A 90 1.47 -19.98 -9.15
CA THR A 90 2.77 -19.45 -9.59
C THR A 90 2.86 -17.96 -9.31
N GLY A 91 4.04 -17.49 -8.93
CA GLY A 91 4.25 -16.12 -8.44
C GLY A 91 5.44 -15.42 -9.08
N SER A 92 5.35 -14.10 -9.19
CA SER A 92 6.41 -13.21 -9.65
C SER A 92 6.69 -12.16 -8.57
N PHE A 93 7.97 -11.91 -8.30
CA PHE A 93 8.45 -10.96 -7.31
C PHE A 93 9.02 -9.73 -7.97
N ASP A 94 8.52 -8.52 -7.64
CA ASP A 94 8.95 -7.24 -8.24
C ASP A 94 8.99 -7.22 -9.78
N ARG A 95 8.29 -8.15 -10.44
CA ARG A 95 8.34 -8.40 -11.89
C ARG A 95 9.78 -8.47 -12.43
N THR A 96 10.69 -9.06 -11.65
CA THR A 96 12.05 -9.37 -12.10
C THR A 96 12.08 -10.69 -12.86
N ASN A 97 13.20 -10.98 -13.53
CA ASN A 97 13.38 -12.28 -14.15
C ASN A 97 13.48 -13.36 -13.05
N HIS A 98 12.65 -14.39 -13.14
CA HIS A 98 12.62 -15.51 -12.19
C HIS A 98 12.80 -16.83 -12.94
N PRO A 99 14.01 -17.15 -13.43
CA PRO A 99 14.23 -18.42 -14.11
C PRO A 99 13.98 -19.58 -13.14
N GLY A 100 12.78 -20.16 -13.21
CA GLY A 100 12.22 -20.88 -12.06
C GLY A 100 11.23 -21.98 -12.40
N ASN A 101 11.68 -22.99 -13.16
CA ASN A 101 11.42 -24.43 -12.97
C ASN A 101 12.33 -25.20 -13.95
N ASN A 102 13.39 -25.87 -13.49
CA ASN A 102 14.34 -26.63 -14.34
C ASN A 102 14.99 -25.84 -15.50
N GLY A 103 15.40 -24.59 -15.27
CA GLY A 103 16.07 -23.77 -16.30
C GLY A 103 15.16 -23.28 -17.43
N GLN A 104 13.84 -23.44 -17.30
CA GLN A 104 12.87 -22.89 -18.24
C GLN A 104 12.75 -21.35 -18.08
N PRO A 105 12.56 -20.60 -19.18
CA PRO A 105 12.58 -19.13 -19.20
C PRO A 105 11.25 -18.52 -18.72
N TYR A 106 10.56 -19.17 -17.78
CA TYR A 106 9.32 -18.64 -17.23
C TYR A 106 9.63 -17.47 -16.30
N PRO A 107 8.82 -16.40 -16.31
CA PRO A 107 9.06 -15.23 -15.47
C PRO A 107 8.44 -15.34 -14.07
N TYR A 108 8.27 -16.56 -13.58
CA TYR A 108 7.60 -16.88 -12.33
C TYR A 108 8.16 -18.16 -11.72
N VAL A 109 7.86 -18.36 -10.43
CA VAL A 109 8.26 -19.52 -9.64
C VAL A 109 7.08 -20.17 -8.93
N THR A 110 7.19 -21.46 -8.61
CA THR A 110 6.21 -22.19 -7.81
C THR A 110 6.28 -21.78 -6.33
N TYR A 111 5.17 -21.97 -5.61
CA TYR A 111 4.99 -21.48 -4.23
C TYR A 111 6.06 -21.93 -3.22
N ASN A 112 6.63 -23.11 -3.41
CA ASN A 112 7.73 -23.62 -2.58
C ASN A 112 9.01 -22.78 -2.65
N MET A 113 9.20 -21.97 -3.70
CA MET A 113 10.36 -21.10 -3.86
C MET A 113 10.13 -19.68 -3.33
N TRP A 114 8.88 -19.32 -3.00
CA TRP A 114 8.49 -17.94 -2.69
C TRP A 114 9.23 -17.36 -1.48
N ALA A 115 9.47 -18.15 -0.44
CA ALA A 115 10.24 -17.72 0.73
C ALA A 115 11.68 -17.33 0.38
N GLY A 116 12.35 -18.15 -0.44
CA GLY A 116 13.73 -17.89 -0.87
C GLY A 116 13.85 -16.64 -1.72
N TYR A 117 12.97 -16.48 -2.72
CA TYR A 117 12.96 -15.28 -3.55
C TYR A 117 12.61 -14.03 -2.75
N THR A 118 11.66 -14.11 -1.82
CA THR A 118 11.33 -12.97 -0.96
C THR A 118 12.54 -12.52 -0.15
N ALA A 119 13.22 -13.45 0.51
CA ALA A 119 14.43 -13.16 1.28
C ALA A 119 15.55 -12.57 0.41
N ASP A 120 15.76 -13.12 -0.79
CA ASP A 120 16.74 -12.60 -1.76
C ASP A 120 16.42 -11.16 -2.16
N ARG A 121 15.16 -10.84 -2.49
CA ARG A 121 14.75 -9.48 -2.87
C ARG A 121 14.99 -8.47 -1.76
N TYR A 122 14.64 -8.80 -0.52
CA TYR A 122 14.89 -7.94 0.64
C TYR A 122 16.39 -7.79 0.95
N THR A 123 17.22 -8.75 0.56
CA THR A 123 18.67 -8.69 0.76
C THR A 123 19.39 -7.93 -0.36
N THR A 124 19.03 -8.18 -1.62
CA THR A 124 19.73 -7.67 -2.80
C THR A 124 19.20 -6.32 -3.29
N ALA A 125 17.93 -6.02 -3.03
CA ALA A 125 17.29 -4.77 -3.42
C ALA A 125 16.45 -4.15 -2.27
N PRO A 126 17.04 -3.92 -1.08
CA PRO A 126 16.32 -3.44 0.11
C PRO A 126 15.70 -2.06 -0.05
N ASN A 127 16.22 -1.25 -0.98
CA ASN A 127 15.86 0.14 -1.15
C ASN A 127 15.07 0.38 -2.44
N SER A 128 14.19 1.37 -2.42
CA SER A 128 13.47 1.84 -3.59
C SER A 128 14.14 3.06 -4.22
N ASN A 129 13.97 3.29 -5.52
CA ASN A 129 14.34 4.56 -6.14
C ASN A 129 13.16 5.54 -6.28
N VAL A 130 11.98 5.14 -5.80
CA VAL A 130 10.75 5.93 -5.89
C VAL A 130 10.04 5.91 -4.55
N ASN A 131 9.66 7.08 -4.05
CA ASN A 131 8.72 7.18 -2.94
C ASN A 131 7.29 7.36 -3.48
N ILE A 132 6.31 6.74 -2.82
CA ILE A 132 4.89 6.89 -3.14
C ILE A 132 4.19 7.41 -1.89
N VAL A 133 3.43 8.50 -2.05
CA VAL A 133 2.61 9.10 -0.99
C VAL A 133 1.21 9.31 -1.52
N ILE A 134 0.20 8.81 -0.81
CA ILE A 134 -1.18 9.24 -1.03
C ILE A 134 -1.35 10.55 -0.25
N THR A 135 -1.61 11.66 -0.94
CA THR A 135 -1.73 12.99 -0.31
C THR A 135 -3.16 13.33 0.07
N SER A 136 -4.14 12.72 -0.62
CA SER A 136 -5.54 12.76 -0.22
C SER A 136 -6.24 11.48 -0.69
N LYS A 137 -7.22 11.02 0.10
CA LYS A 137 -8.07 9.89 -0.24
C LYS A 137 -9.41 10.03 0.43
N ASN A 138 -10.45 9.83 -0.34
CA ASN A 138 -11.83 9.88 0.13
C ASN A 138 -12.58 8.64 -0.37
N TYR A 139 -13.43 8.09 0.48
CA TYR A 139 -14.39 7.07 0.11
C TYR A 139 -15.78 7.52 0.53
N ASN A 140 -16.68 7.70 -0.44
CA ASN A 140 -18.07 8.03 -0.16
C ASN A 140 -18.86 6.73 -0.02
N SER A 141 -19.34 6.43 1.19
CA SER A 141 -20.08 5.19 1.47
C SER A 141 -21.43 5.09 0.75
N SER A 142 -22.06 6.22 0.41
CA SER A 142 -23.35 6.25 -0.27
C SER A 142 -23.22 5.99 -1.77
N THR A 143 -22.21 6.57 -2.41
CA THR A 143 -21.96 6.38 -3.86
C THR A 143 -20.98 5.25 -4.17
N ARG A 144 -20.28 4.74 -3.14
CA ARG A 144 -19.15 3.80 -3.24
C ARG A 144 -17.97 4.33 -4.08
N GLU A 145 -17.90 5.65 -4.29
CA GLU A 145 -16.81 6.29 -4.99
C GLU A 145 -15.56 6.36 -4.09
N LEU A 146 -14.45 5.83 -4.60
CA LEU A 146 -13.12 5.98 -4.06
C LEU A 146 -12.33 6.94 -4.95
N SER A 147 -11.82 8.02 -4.36
CA SER A 147 -10.93 8.98 -5.03
C SER A 147 -9.63 9.13 -4.24
N ALA A 148 -8.49 9.25 -4.92
CA ALA A 148 -7.20 9.52 -4.29
C ALA A 148 -6.26 10.35 -5.17
N VAL A 149 -5.35 11.08 -4.52
CA VAL A 149 -4.24 11.81 -5.16
C VAL A 149 -2.94 11.16 -4.72
N ILE A 150 -2.13 10.73 -5.70
CA ILE A 150 -0.89 9.99 -5.50
C ILE A 150 0.27 10.84 -6.00
N ASN A 151 1.20 11.14 -5.10
CA ASN A 151 2.49 11.71 -5.41
C ASN A 151 3.52 10.61 -5.49
N SER A 152 4.21 10.52 -6.62
CA SER A 152 5.41 9.70 -6.77
C SER A 152 6.63 10.62 -6.87
N THR A 153 7.68 10.35 -6.10
CA THR A 153 8.91 11.16 -6.06
C THR A 153 10.09 10.29 -6.42
N ALA A 154 10.87 10.69 -7.43
CA ALA A 154 12.13 10.02 -7.73
C ALA A 154 13.18 10.36 -6.66
N LEU A 155 13.85 9.34 -6.13
CA LEU A 155 14.87 9.47 -5.08
C LEU A 155 16.29 9.54 -5.65
N ALA A 156 16.42 9.35 -6.96
CA ALA A 156 17.63 9.52 -7.77
C ALA A 156 17.24 10.01 -9.17
N ASN A 157 18.21 10.34 -10.02
CA ASN A 157 17.94 10.59 -11.43
C ASN A 157 17.62 9.27 -12.14
N LEU A 158 16.40 9.13 -12.65
CA LEU A 158 15.91 7.89 -13.26
C LEU A 158 15.74 8.03 -14.76
N THR A 159 16.24 7.06 -15.52
CA THR A 159 16.13 7.04 -16.98
C THR A 159 15.14 5.96 -17.45
N GLY A 160 14.49 6.22 -18.59
CA GLY A 160 13.53 5.33 -19.23
C GLY A 160 12.08 5.63 -18.84
N GLN A 161 11.17 4.79 -19.33
CA GLN A 161 9.74 4.91 -19.06
C GLN A 161 9.39 4.26 -17.72
N TYR A 162 8.74 5.03 -16.84
CA TYR A 162 8.11 4.57 -15.62
C TYR A 162 6.60 4.60 -15.79
N LYS A 163 5.93 3.63 -15.21
CA LYS A 163 4.48 3.47 -15.26
C LYS A 163 3.93 3.25 -13.87
N ILE A 164 2.63 3.47 -13.73
CA ILE A 164 1.90 3.32 -12.48
C ILE A 164 0.65 2.47 -12.68
N HIS A 165 0.40 1.54 -11.77
CA HIS A 165 -0.84 0.78 -11.68
C HIS A 165 -1.63 1.22 -10.45
N PHE A 166 -2.96 1.28 -10.62
CA PHE A 166 -3.92 1.40 -9.52
C PHE A 166 -4.81 0.16 -9.52
N ILE A 167 -4.63 -0.71 -8.53
CA ILE A 167 -5.31 -2.01 -8.45
C ILE A 167 -6.19 -2.02 -7.21
N LEU A 168 -7.43 -2.48 -7.36
CA LEU A 168 -8.28 -2.80 -6.22
C LEU A 168 -8.16 -4.28 -5.92
N THR A 169 -7.75 -4.60 -4.69
CA THR A 169 -7.82 -5.96 -4.14
C THR A 169 -8.93 -6.04 -3.11
N GLU A 170 -9.44 -7.24 -2.84
CA GLU A 170 -10.36 -7.50 -1.76
C GLU A 170 -9.94 -8.74 -0.97
N ASN A 171 -9.97 -8.60 0.35
CA ASN A 171 -9.67 -9.67 1.30
C ASN A 171 -10.95 -10.31 1.83
N ASN A 172 -10.80 -11.42 2.55
CA ASN A 172 -11.86 -12.06 3.32
C ASN A 172 -13.10 -12.42 2.51
N ILE A 173 -12.92 -12.82 1.23
CA ILE A 173 -14.03 -13.29 0.41
C ILE A 173 -14.25 -14.76 0.72
N VAL A 174 -15.45 -15.13 1.15
CA VAL A 174 -15.79 -16.52 1.45
C VAL A 174 -16.35 -17.18 0.20
N TYR A 175 -15.68 -18.23 -0.29
CA TYR A 175 -16.10 -18.97 -1.48
C TYR A 175 -15.52 -20.40 -1.50
N PRO A 176 -16.19 -21.39 -2.11
CA PRO A 176 -15.65 -22.74 -2.24
C PRO A 176 -14.26 -22.81 -2.88
N GLN A 177 -13.40 -23.68 -2.37
CA GLN A 177 -12.04 -23.92 -2.88
C GLN A 177 -11.75 -25.42 -2.94
N ASP A 178 -11.29 -25.88 -4.10
CA ASP A 178 -10.75 -27.22 -4.25
C ASP A 178 -9.43 -27.33 -3.50
N CYS A 179 -9.22 -28.46 -2.83
CA CYS A 179 -8.01 -28.72 -2.06
C CYS A 179 -7.47 -30.12 -2.31
N PHE A 180 -6.16 -30.21 -2.51
CA PHE A 180 -5.40 -31.45 -2.50
C PHE A 180 -4.81 -31.75 -1.12
N PRO A 181 -4.63 -33.04 -0.77
CA PRO A 181 -4.22 -33.48 0.57
C PRO A 181 -2.86 -32.94 1.02
N SER A 182 -2.00 -32.52 0.09
CA SER A 182 -0.71 -31.88 0.42
C SER A 182 -0.84 -30.46 0.96
N CYS A 183 -2.01 -29.83 0.83
CA CYS A 183 -2.23 -28.43 1.22
C CYS A 183 -3.25 -28.27 2.35
N CYS A 184 -4.30 -29.07 2.34
CA CYS A 184 -5.39 -29.04 3.31
C CYS A 184 -6.21 -30.34 3.22
N THR A 185 -7.31 -30.42 3.97
CA THR A 185 -8.25 -31.54 3.86
C THR A 185 -8.74 -31.68 2.42
N GLU A 186 -8.52 -32.86 1.84
CA GLU A 186 -8.86 -33.16 0.45
C GLU A 186 -10.36 -32.93 0.16
N GLY A 187 -10.64 -32.37 -1.02
CA GLY A 187 -12.00 -32.09 -1.48
C GLY A 187 -12.32 -30.60 -1.51
N ILE A 188 -13.60 -30.27 -1.47
CA ILE A 188 -14.10 -28.88 -1.55
C ILE A 188 -14.23 -28.29 -0.14
N ILE A 189 -13.50 -27.21 0.12
CA ILE A 189 -13.65 -26.39 1.32
C ILE A 189 -14.69 -25.31 1.03
N ASN A 190 -15.93 -25.50 1.48
CA ASN A 190 -17.06 -24.61 1.14
C ASN A 190 -16.89 -23.16 1.62
N ASN A 191 -16.25 -22.96 2.77
CA ASN A 191 -16.10 -21.65 3.42
C ASN A 191 -14.64 -21.17 3.42
N TYR A 192 -13.92 -21.41 2.33
CA TYR A 192 -12.54 -20.95 2.21
C TYR A 192 -12.48 -19.42 2.13
N ILE A 193 -11.50 -18.82 2.82
CA ILE A 193 -11.34 -17.37 2.91
C ILE A 193 -10.26 -16.93 1.93
N HIS A 194 -10.67 -16.34 0.81
CA HIS A 194 -9.77 -15.82 -0.21
C HIS A 194 -9.25 -14.42 0.15
N LYS A 195 -7.96 -14.19 -0.12
CA LYS A 195 -7.23 -12.97 0.25
C LYS A 195 -6.50 -12.39 -0.96
N TRP A 196 -6.25 -11.09 -0.91
CA TRP A 196 -5.55 -10.30 -1.92
C TRP A 196 -6.14 -10.40 -3.33
N VAL A 197 -7.41 -10.79 -3.44
CA VAL A 197 -8.06 -11.07 -4.72
C VAL A 197 -8.13 -9.77 -5.52
N ALA A 198 -7.43 -9.71 -6.64
CA ALA A 198 -7.51 -8.58 -7.54
C ALA A 198 -8.92 -8.49 -8.14
N ARG A 199 -9.62 -7.38 -7.85
CA ARG A 199 -10.99 -7.12 -8.27
C ARG A 199 -11.08 -6.14 -9.44
N SER A 200 -10.13 -5.20 -9.54
CA SER A 200 -10.06 -4.21 -10.62
C SER A 200 -8.64 -3.68 -10.82
N VAL A 201 -8.31 -3.24 -12.03
CA VAL A 201 -7.22 -2.33 -12.37
C VAL A 201 -7.93 -1.11 -12.90
N ILE A 202 -7.81 0.00 -12.18
CA ILE A 202 -8.58 1.21 -12.43
C ILE A 202 -8.10 1.87 -13.73
N ASN A 203 -6.81 1.74 -14.03
CA ASN A 203 -6.21 2.23 -15.25
C ASN A 203 -5.86 1.13 -16.25
N ALA A 204 -5.09 1.43 -17.29
CA ALA A 204 -4.74 0.46 -18.32
C ALA A 204 -4.10 -0.80 -17.70
N VAL A 205 -4.38 -1.98 -18.26
CA VAL A 205 -3.83 -3.26 -17.78
C VAL A 205 -2.30 -3.29 -17.79
N THR A 206 -1.66 -2.51 -18.67
CA THR A 206 -0.20 -2.32 -18.73
C THR A 206 0.29 -1.11 -17.92
N GLY A 207 -0.60 -0.40 -17.24
CA GLY A 207 -0.33 0.80 -16.45
C GLY A 207 -0.32 2.05 -17.31
N ASP A 208 -0.51 3.20 -16.64
CA ASP A 208 -0.39 4.50 -17.30
C ASP A 208 1.06 4.98 -17.23
N ASN A 209 1.47 5.76 -18.23
CA ASN A 209 2.75 6.44 -18.21
C ASN A 209 2.79 7.41 -17.01
N LEU A 210 3.78 7.20 -16.14
CA LEU A 210 4.05 8.06 -14.98
C LEU A 210 4.90 9.25 -15.42
N ASN A 211 6.04 9.00 -16.07
CA ASN A 211 6.84 10.03 -16.73
C ASN A 211 6.67 9.97 -18.27
N THR A 212 7.41 10.82 -18.98
CA THR A 212 7.40 10.94 -20.44
C THR A 212 8.46 10.08 -21.14
N GLY A 213 9.06 9.11 -20.45
CA GLY A 213 10.17 8.30 -20.96
C GLY A 213 11.55 9.00 -20.91
N SER A 214 11.56 10.32 -20.74
CA SER A 214 12.75 11.13 -20.46
C SER A 214 13.19 11.01 -19.00
N THR A 215 14.34 11.60 -18.66
CA THR A 215 14.87 11.60 -17.30
C THR A 215 13.85 12.14 -16.30
N TRP A 216 13.52 11.34 -15.30
CA TRP A 216 12.77 11.74 -14.12
C TRP A 216 13.79 12.16 -13.06
N ASN A 217 13.89 13.47 -12.82
CA ASN A 217 14.95 14.04 -12.00
C ASN A 217 14.76 13.73 -10.52
N GLN A 218 15.86 13.60 -9.78
CA GLN A 218 15.83 13.44 -8.33
C GLN A 218 14.98 14.55 -7.68
N ASN A 219 14.17 14.18 -6.70
CA ASN A 219 13.21 15.01 -5.98
C ASN A 219 12.04 15.55 -6.81
N GLN A 220 11.98 15.26 -8.12
CA GLN A 220 10.82 15.63 -8.93
C GLN A 220 9.62 14.79 -8.52
N VAL A 221 8.53 15.47 -8.18
CA VAL A 221 7.25 14.86 -7.84
C VAL A 221 6.37 14.82 -9.09
N ILE A 222 5.80 13.66 -9.37
CA ILE A 222 4.75 13.46 -10.38
C ILE A 222 3.46 13.07 -9.66
N THR A 223 2.39 13.80 -9.93
CA THR A 223 1.08 13.59 -9.31
C THR A 223 0.13 12.87 -10.27
N LYS A 224 -0.59 11.87 -9.77
CA LYS A 224 -1.67 11.17 -10.49
C LYS A 224 -2.92 11.13 -9.62
N ASN A 225 -4.06 11.39 -10.24
CA ASN A 225 -5.35 11.28 -9.60
C ASN A 225 -6.00 9.96 -10.02
N VAL A 226 -6.68 9.32 -9.09
CA VAL A 226 -7.48 8.13 -9.36
C VAL A 226 -8.89 8.33 -8.79
N SER A 227 -9.91 7.98 -9.57
CA SER A 227 -11.29 7.86 -9.08
C SER A 227 -11.92 6.60 -9.67
N THR A 228 -12.70 5.90 -8.86
CA THR A 228 -13.42 4.68 -9.28
C THR A 228 -14.61 4.42 -8.35
N ILE A 229 -15.56 3.60 -8.79
CA ILE A 229 -16.70 3.17 -7.98
C ILE A 229 -16.50 1.70 -7.64
N LEU A 230 -16.48 1.36 -6.34
CA LEU A 230 -16.40 -0.02 -5.91
C LEU A 230 -17.72 -0.73 -6.24
N ASN A 231 -17.65 -1.88 -6.94
CA ASN A 231 -18.82 -2.67 -7.32
C ASN A 231 -19.67 -3.02 -6.07
N THR A 232 -20.99 -2.96 -6.20
CA THR A 232 -21.92 -3.18 -5.10
C THR A 232 -21.83 -4.56 -4.46
N SER A 233 -21.38 -5.57 -5.21
CA SER A 233 -21.19 -6.94 -4.72
C SER A 233 -19.93 -7.12 -3.86
N TRP A 234 -19.10 -6.08 -3.68
CA TRP A 234 -17.86 -6.14 -2.89
C TRP A 234 -18.10 -5.60 -1.48
N VAL A 235 -17.40 -6.15 -0.50
CA VAL A 235 -17.37 -5.61 0.85
C VAL A 235 -16.31 -4.51 0.90
N ALA A 236 -16.72 -3.25 0.81
CA ALA A 236 -15.78 -2.13 0.65
C ALA A 236 -14.70 -2.06 1.75
N ALA A 237 -15.05 -2.41 3.00
CA ALA A 237 -14.10 -2.44 4.12
C ALA A 237 -12.96 -3.47 3.94
N ASN A 238 -13.19 -4.51 3.12
CA ASN A 238 -12.18 -5.49 2.76
C ASN A 238 -11.35 -5.08 1.54
N CYS A 239 -11.74 -4.01 0.83
CA CYS A 239 -11.05 -3.56 -0.36
C CYS A 239 -9.82 -2.71 0.00
N ASN A 240 -8.76 -2.84 -0.80
CA ASN A 240 -7.56 -2.01 -0.73
C ASN A 240 -7.24 -1.41 -2.09
N LEU A 241 -6.77 -0.16 -2.09
CA LEU A 241 -6.07 0.44 -3.21
C LEU A 241 -4.60 0.07 -3.13
N VAL A 242 -4.12 -0.68 -4.10
CA VAL A 242 -2.72 -1.02 -4.30
C VAL A 242 -2.15 -0.18 -5.44
N ILE A 243 -1.06 0.52 -5.14
CA ILE A 243 -0.32 1.36 -6.08
C ILE A 243 0.99 0.67 -6.37
N VAL A 244 1.32 0.48 -7.65
CA VAL A 244 2.60 -0.10 -8.09
C VAL A 244 3.27 0.88 -9.04
N VAL A 245 4.46 1.36 -8.69
CA VAL A 245 5.32 2.12 -9.62
C VAL A 245 6.44 1.22 -10.09
N PHE A 246 6.60 1.13 -11.41
CA PHE A 246 7.56 0.23 -12.03
C PHE A 246 8.22 0.89 -13.25
N LYS A 247 9.45 0.46 -13.55
CA LYS A 247 10.13 0.78 -14.80
C LYS A 247 9.63 -0.17 -15.88
N ASP A 248 9.15 0.38 -16.98
CA ASP A 248 8.63 -0.39 -18.11
C ASP A 248 9.74 -1.17 -18.81
N SER A 249 9.37 -2.27 -19.46
CA SER A 249 10.29 -3.11 -20.22
C SER A 249 9.70 -3.47 -21.57
N ALA A 250 10.48 -3.27 -22.63
CA ALA A 250 10.12 -3.68 -23.98
C ALA A 250 9.94 -5.21 -24.11
N ALA A 251 10.52 -5.98 -23.18
CA ALA A 251 10.36 -7.43 -23.15
C ALA A 251 9.01 -7.88 -22.56
N GLY A 252 8.23 -6.97 -21.97
CA GLY A 252 6.90 -7.23 -21.43
C GLY A 252 6.75 -6.86 -19.96
N MET A 253 5.49 -6.92 -19.49
CA MET A 253 5.13 -6.53 -18.12
C MET A 253 5.84 -7.39 -17.06
N PHE A 254 6.06 -8.67 -17.36
CA PHE A 254 6.74 -9.62 -16.49
C PHE A 254 8.24 -9.33 -16.24
N LEU A 255 8.86 -8.44 -17.03
CA LEU A 255 10.23 -7.94 -16.81
C LEU A 255 10.27 -6.46 -16.47
N SER A 256 9.13 -5.88 -16.10
CA SER A 256 9.02 -4.47 -15.75
C SER A 256 9.39 -4.24 -14.29
N SER A 257 10.64 -3.84 -14.02
CA SER A 257 11.19 -3.75 -12.66
C SER A 257 10.38 -2.84 -11.73
N VAL A 258 9.71 -3.43 -10.73
CA VAL A 258 8.99 -2.70 -9.69
C VAL A 258 9.97 -1.90 -8.82
N GLN A 259 9.66 -0.62 -8.64
CA GLN A 259 10.43 0.27 -7.78
C GLN A 259 9.82 0.35 -6.40
N GLN A 260 8.51 0.54 -6.30
CA GLN A 260 7.84 0.70 -5.02
C GLN A 260 6.37 0.29 -5.13
N THR A 261 5.85 -0.18 -4.01
CA THR A 261 4.41 -0.39 -3.83
C THR A 261 3.87 0.37 -2.62
N LEU A 262 2.59 0.67 -2.65
CA LEU A 262 1.86 1.20 -1.50
C LEU A 262 0.45 0.60 -1.51
N GLN A 263 0.08 -0.04 -0.41
CA GLN A 263 -1.28 -0.53 -0.17
C GLN A 263 -1.95 0.33 0.90
N GLN A 264 -3.20 0.71 0.65
CA GLN A 264 -4.04 1.41 1.61
C GLN A 264 -5.47 0.87 1.53
N SER A 265 -6.12 0.65 2.67
CA SER A 265 -7.56 0.30 2.69
C SER A 265 -8.39 1.32 1.92
N ALA A 266 -9.38 0.86 1.15
CA ALA A 266 -10.24 1.73 0.36
C ALA A 266 -11.06 2.67 1.25
N THR A 267 -11.60 2.18 2.37
CA THR A 267 -12.52 2.94 3.23
C THR A 267 -11.81 3.73 4.32
N ARG A 268 -10.67 3.26 4.83
CA ARG A 268 -9.97 3.93 5.95
C ARG A 268 -9.21 5.16 5.47
N PRO A 269 -9.43 6.36 6.02
CA PRO A 269 -8.70 7.52 5.52
C PRO A 269 -7.22 7.48 5.92
N ILE A 270 -6.46 8.39 5.33
CA ILE A 270 -5.00 8.44 5.47
C ILE A 270 -4.65 8.83 6.90
N GLY A 271 -3.58 8.25 7.42
CA GLY A 271 -3.07 8.56 8.75
C GLY A 271 -3.73 7.78 9.88
N VAL A 272 -4.80 7.01 9.63
CA VAL A 272 -5.47 6.19 10.66
C VAL A 272 -5.02 4.73 10.60
N ILE A 273 -4.21 4.31 11.56
CA ILE A 273 -3.74 2.92 11.74
C ILE A 273 -4.53 2.18 12.83
N THR A 274 -4.61 0.85 12.75
CA THR A 274 -5.22 0.01 13.81
C THR A 274 -4.09 -0.47 14.70
N LEU A 275 -4.22 -0.21 15.99
CA LEU A 275 -3.28 -0.68 17.01
C LEU A 275 -3.68 -2.05 17.59
N SER A 276 -4.98 -2.34 17.66
CA SER A 276 -5.53 -3.61 18.16
C SER A 276 -6.96 -3.82 17.66
N GLU A 277 -7.42 -5.07 17.53
CA GLU A 277 -8.80 -5.42 17.18
C GLU A 277 -9.72 -5.60 18.40
N ALA A 278 -9.17 -5.53 19.62
CA ALA A 278 -9.93 -5.70 20.87
C ALA A 278 -10.09 -4.35 21.60
N ALA A 279 -11.23 -3.70 21.40
CA ALA A 279 -11.63 -2.51 22.16
C ALA A 279 -12.83 -2.84 23.05
N VAL A 280 -12.75 -2.43 24.32
CA VAL A 280 -13.79 -2.74 25.34
C VAL A 280 -14.77 -1.58 25.52
N SER A 281 -14.40 -0.37 25.10
CA SER A 281 -15.24 0.83 25.20
C SER A 281 -14.88 1.88 24.15
N TYR A 282 -15.80 2.83 23.93
CA TYR A 282 -15.51 4.04 23.17
C TYR A 282 -14.56 4.94 23.96
N ARG A 283 -13.53 5.48 23.29
CA ARG A 283 -12.58 6.42 23.90
C ARG A 283 -11.98 7.32 22.83
N LEU A 284 -11.84 8.62 23.13
CA LEU A 284 -10.94 9.52 22.41
C LEU A 284 -9.80 9.92 23.35
N SER A 285 -8.54 9.76 22.93
CA SER A 285 -7.38 10.17 23.73
C SER A 285 -7.03 11.62 23.45
N GLN A 286 -6.35 12.26 24.41
CA GLN A 286 -5.70 13.53 24.12
C GLN A 286 -4.58 13.33 23.11
N ASN A 287 -4.50 14.19 22.10
CA ASN A 287 -3.44 14.15 21.10
C ASN A 287 -2.07 14.32 21.76
N TYR A 288 -1.05 13.62 21.29
CA TYR A 288 0.31 13.75 21.79
C TYR A 288 1.34 13.80 20.64
N PRO A 289 2.27 14.79 20.65
CA PRO A 289 2.39 15.89 21.61
C PRO A 289 1.23 16.90 21.51
N ASN A 290 1.00 17.68 22.56
CA ASN A 290 0.10 18.84 22.55
C ASN A 290 0.63 19.91 23.53
N PRO A 291 1.08 21.09 23.07
CA PRO A 291 1.07 21.56 21.68
C PRO A 291 1.93 20.71 20.73
N PHE A 292 1.63 20.75 19.43
CA PHE A 292 2.33 19.96 18.41
C PHE A 292 2.94 20.82 17.29
N ASN A 293 3.99 20.29 16.63
CA ASN A 293 4.66 20.91 15.48
C ASN A 293 5.34 19.88 14.55
N PRO A 294 4.98 19.81 13.26
CA PRO A 294 3.65 20.01 12.71
C PRO A 294 2.79 18.75 12.88
N LYS A 295 3.30 17.68 13.50
CA LYS A 295 2.63 16.38 13.61
C LYS A 295 2.26 16.00 15.04
N THR A 296 1.14 15.30 15.20
CA THR A 296 0.67 14.72 16.47
C THR A 296 -0.11 13.45 16.20
N ASN A 297 -0.27 12.59 17.20
CA ASN A 297 -1.09 11.38 17.09
C ASN A 297 -2.30 11.46 18.02
N ILE A 298 -3.45 10.97 17.53
CA ILE A 298 -4.69 10.83 18.29
C ILE A 298 -5.07 9.37 18.36
N GLU A 299 -4.98 8.76 19.54
CA GLU A 299 -5.48 7.40 19.75
C GLU A 299 -6.96 7.41 20.11
N PHE A 300 -7.73 6.45 19.59
CA PHE A 300 -9.14 6.27 19.93
C PHE A 300 -9.56 4.80 19.82
N SER A 301 -10.64 4.42 20.49
CA SER A 301 -11.17 3.06 20.44
C SER A 301 -12.66 3.03 20.13
N ILE A 302 -13.07 2.00 19.41
CA ILE A 302 -14.44 1.74 18.96
C ILE A 302 -14.74 0.27 19.29
N PRO A 303 -15.66 -0.05 20.22
CA PRO A 303 -15.89 -1.42 20.69
C PRO A 303 -16.78 -2.25 19.75
N GLU A 304 -17.49 -1.61 18.84
CA GLU A 304 -18.43 -2.26 17.92
C GLU A 304 -18.21 -1.79 16.49
N ASP A 305 -18.36 -2.73 15.57
CA ASP A 305 -18.42 -2.50 14.13
C ASP A 305 -19.48 -1.43 13.78
N GLY A 306 -19.12 -0.42 12.99
CA GLY A 306 -20.06 0.64 12.66
C GLY A 306 -19.45 1.84 11.95
N THR A 307 -20.28 2.86 11.69
CA THR A 307 -19.82 4.11 11.09
C THR A 307 -19.20 5.01 12.15
N ALA A 308 -18.01 5.50 11.88
CA ALA A 308 -17.28 6.43 12.73
C ALA A 308 -16.76 7.64 11.93
N SER A 309 -16.63 8.79 12.59
CA SER A 309 -15.96 9.95 12.02
C SER A 309 -15.02 10.62 13.01
N LEU A 310 -13.83 10.99 12.55
CA LEU A 310 -12.81 11.78 13.25
C LEU A 310 -12.54 13.02 12.39
N LYS A 311 -13.03 14.16 12.85
CA LYS A 311 -13.00 15.43 12.10
C LYS A 311 -12.32 16.51 12.92
N ILE A 312 -11.62 17.42 12.25
CA ILE A 312 -10.89 18.53 12.84
C ILE A 312 -11.54 19.85 12.42
N TYR A 313 -11.76 20.72 13.39
CA TYR A 313 -12.39 22.01 13.26
C TYR A 313 -11.47 23.12 13.77
N ASP A 314 -11.54 24.30 13.17
CA ASP A 314 -10.87 25.49 13.69
C ASP A 314 -11.62 26.09 14.89
N ALA A 315 -11.09 27.20 15.42
CA ALA A 315 -11.64 27.87 16.60
C ALA A 315 -13.07 28.44 16.40
N VAL A 316 -13.53 28.61 15.16
CA VAL A 316 -14.89 29.08 14.85
C VAL A 316 -15.83 27.92 14.47
N GLY A 317 -15.36 26.68 14.58
CA GLY A 317 -16.15 25.47 14.31
C GLY A 317 -16.22 25.09 12.83
N LYS A 318 -15.41 25.70 11.96
CA LYS A 318 -15.34 25.30 10.55
C LYS A 318 -14.53 24.02 10.42
N LEU A 319 -15.07 23.04 9.68
CA LEU A 319 -14.36 21.80 9.34
C LEU A 319 -13.13 22.12 8.48
N VAL A 320 -11.94 21.73 8.95
CA VAL A 320 -10.67 21.97 8.25
C VAL A 320 -10.00 20.67 7.77
N ALA A 321 -10.29 19.53 8.40
CA ALA A 321 -9.81 18.23 7.94
C ALA A 321 -10.70 17.08 8.42
N THR A 322 -10.73 16.00 7.65
CA THR A 322 -11.42 14.74 7.97
C THR A 322 -10.41 13.60 7.93
N TYR A 323 -10.22 12.91 9.05
CA TYR A 323 -9.28 11.80 9.22
C TYR A 323 -9.96 10.44 9.33
N LEU A 324 -11.24 10.41 9.71
CA LEU A 324 -12.09 9.22 9.63
C LEU A 324 -13.49 9.67 9.21
N ASP A 325 -14.12 9.00 8.25
CA ASP A 325 -15.54 9.21 7.93
C ASP A 325 -16.09 7.99 7.17
N GLY A 326 -16.53 6.97 7.90
CA GLY A 326 -17.03 5.75 7.29
C GLY A 326 -17.07 4.55 8.23
N TYR A 327 -17.35 3.38 7.65
CA TYR A 327 -17.42 2.13 8.39
C TYR A 327 -16.04 1.67 8.86
N VAL A 328 -15.94 1.30 10.13
CA VAL A 328 -14.78 0.70 10.77
C VAL A 328 -15.21 -0.51 11.61
N LYS A 329 -14.27 -1.43 11.81
CA LYS A 329 -14.48 -2.56 12.71
C LYS A 329 -14.29 -2.15 14.17
N ALA A 330 -14.64 -3.03 15.10
CA ALA A 330 -14.18 -2.90 16.47
C ALA A 330 -12.64 -2.88 16.53
N GLY A 331 -12.08 -2.00 17.35
CA GLY A 331 -10.63 -1.89 17.54
C GLY A 331 -10.15 -0.58 18.15
N ILE A 332 -8.85 -0.53 18.39
CA ILE A 332 -8.07 0.63 18.82
C ILE A 332 -7.35 1.18 17.59
N TYR A 333 -7.36 2.50 17.44
CA TYR A 333 -6.84 3.22 16.30
C TYR A 333 -5.91 4.35 16.73
N SER A 334 -5.00 4.74 15.86
CA SER A 334 -4.20 5.96 15.99
C SER A 334 -4.24 6.76 14.69
N ALA A 335 -4.59 8.04 14.78
CA ALA A 335 -4.61 8.99 13.68
C ALA A 335 -3.40 9.94 13.76
N GLU A 336 -2.47 9.86 12.80
CA GLU A 336 -1.42 10.88 12.63
C GLU A 336 -2.04 12.12 11.96
N ILE A 337 -2.02 13.24 12.70
CA ILE A 337 -2.48 14.53 12.23
C ILE A 337 -1.27 15.33 11.75
N ASP A 338 -1.37 15.87 10.54
CA ASP A 338 -0.35 16.71 9.93
C ASP A 338 -0.90 18.13 9.73
N GLY A 339 -0.43 19.05 10.57
CA GLY A 339 -0.79 20.46 10.56
C GLY A 339 0.04 21.31 9.60
N THR A 340 0.82 20.71 8.69
CA THR A 340 1.71 21.46 7.77
C THR A 340 0.95 22.47 6.92
N SER A 341 -0.31 22.21 6.55
CA SER A 341 -1.17 23.16 5.80
C SER A 341 -2.00 24.09 6.69
N LEU A 342 -1.96 23.95 8.02
CA LEU A 342 -2.75 24.73 8.98
C LEU A 342 -1.92 25.87 9.60
N THR A 343 -2.58 26.95 10.06
CA THR A 343 -1.91 28.04 10.79
C THR A 343 -1.76 27.69 12.27
N SER A 344 -0.76 28.27 12.95
CA SER A 344 -0.65 28.17 14.41
C SER A 344 -1.95 28.63 15.07
N GLY A 345 -2.45 27.86 16.04
CA GLY A 345 -3.75 28.15 16.65
C GLY A 345 -4.35 26.99 17.41
N VAL A 346 -5.57 27.22 17.89
CA VAL A 346 -6.38 26.23 18.59
C VAL A 346 -7.29 25.53 17.60
N TYR A 347 -7.32 24.20 17.68
CA TYR A 347 -8.20 23.34 16.90
C TYR A 347 -8.94 22.39 17.82
N PHE A 348 -10.07 21.89 17.34
CA PHE A 348 -10.86 20.87 18.01
C PHE A 348 -10.99 19.65 17.13
N TYR A 349 -10.85 18.46 17.69
CA TYR A 349 -11.13 17.22 16.98
C TYR A 349 -12.26 16.48 17.67
N SER A 350 -13.18 15.94 16.88
CA SER A 350 -14.36 15.24 17.38
C SER A 350 -14.42 13.83 16.81
N LEU A 351 -14.61 12.85 17.69
CA LEU A 351 -14.93 11.48 17.35
C LEU A 351 -16.44 11.26 17.52
N ILE A 352 -17.09 10.72 16.50
CA ILE A 352 -18.52 10.35 16.53
C ILE A 352 -18.63 8.90 16.06
N SER A 353 -19.20 8.00 16.86
CA SER A 353 -19.46 6.60 16.48
C SER A 353 -20.48 5.95 17.41
N GLY A 354 -21.46 5.19 16.90
CA GLY A 354 -22.40 4.40 17.73
C GLY A 354 -23.09 5.17 18.88
N GLY A 355 -23.39 6.46 18.68
CA GLY A 355 -23.96 7.33 19.71
C GLY A 355 -22.94 7.99 20.66
N PHE A 356 -21.68 7.54 20.65
CA PHE A 356 -20.58 8.22 21.32
C PHE A 356 -20.17 9.48 20.55
N ILE A 357 -20.05 10.60 21.28
CA ILE A 357 -19.54 11.87 20.77
C ILE A 357 -18.57 12.41 21.80
N GLU A 358 -17.30 12.54 21.44
CA GLU A 358 -16.29 13.22 22.28
C GLU A 358 -15.50 14.20 21.44
N THR A 359 -15.30 15.41 21.97
CA THR A 359 -14.50 16.46 21.35
C THR A 359 -13.35 16.84 22.28
N LYS A 360 -12.15 17.01 21.73
CA LYS A 360 -10.98 17.47 22.47
C LYS A 360 -10.26 18.59 21.74
N LYS A 361 -9.47 19.35 22.50
CA LYS A 361 -8.73 20.52 22.04
C LYS A 361 -7.27 20.17 21.79
N MET A 362 -6.73 20.63 20.66
CA MET A 362 -5.31 20.59 20.33
C MET A 362 -4.76 21.97 19.97
N ILE A 363 -3.46 22.17 20.16
CA ILE A 363 -2.78 23.43 19.90
C ILE A 363 -1.64 23.18 18.91
N LEU A 364 -1.69 23.80 17.73
CA LEU A 364 -0.61 23.78 16.75
C LEU A 364 0.28 25.01 16.98
N ILE A 365 1.59 24.78 17.11
CA ILE A 365 2.60 25.84 17.17
C ILE A 365 3.60 25.58 16.06
N LYS A 366 3.76 26.54 15.14
CA LYS A 366 4.79 26.53 14.11
C LYS A 366 5.93 27.48 14.44
#